data_AF-R6YK36-F1
#
_entry.id   AF-R6YK36-F1
#
_cell.length_a   1.000
_cell.length_b   1.000
_cell.length_c   1.000
_cell.angle_alpha   90.00
_cell.angle_beta   90.00
_cell.angle_gamma   90.00
#
_symmetry.space_group_name_H-M   'P 1'
#
loop_
_entity.id
_entity.type
_entity.pdbx_description
1 polymer ?
#
loop_
_entity_poly.entity_id
_entity_poly.type
_entity_poly.pdbx_seq_one_letter_code
_entity_poly.pdbx_strand_id
1 'polypeptide(L)'
;MSKILVAYFSASGVTARAAQAIAEAVGGDLYEIAPAQPYTAADLDWTNKQSRSSLEMRDTACRPALAAAVENVEQYDTVFVGFPIWLAYHKLIQCTQLA
;
A
#
# COMPACT_ATOMS: atom_id res chain seq x y z
N MET A 1 21.21 16.76 1.71
CA MET A 1 21.04 15.52 0.92
C MET A 1 19.55 15.32 0.73
N SER A 2 19.14 14.76 -0.41
CA SER A 2 17.72 14.47 -0.62
C SER A 2 17.30 13.23 0.18
N LYS A 3 16.19 13.30 0.91
CA LYS A 3 15.65 12.20 1.72
C LYS A 3 14.55 11.49 0.94
N ILE A 4 14.67 10.17 0.78
CA ILE A 4 13.77 9.35 -0.03
C ILE A 4 13.01 8.38 0.87
N LEU A 5 11.70 8.31 0.71
CA LEU A 5 10.84 7.30 1.32
C LEU A 5 10.36 6.31 0.26
N VAL A 6 10.40 5.03 0.57
CA VAL A 6 9.75 3.96 -0.20
C VAL A 6 8.61 3.40 0.64
N ALA A 7 7.41 3.91 0.42
CA ALA A 7 6.20 3.43 1.06
C ALA A 7 5.56 2.31 0.22
N TYR A 8 5.11 1.22 0.83
CA TYR A 8 4.49 0.13 0.09
C TYR A 8 3.37 -0.59 0.84
N PHE A 9 2.37 -1.09 0.12
CA PHE A 9 1.41 -2.06 0.61
C PHE A 9 1.68 -3.43 -0.03
N SER A 10 1.64 -4.52 0.75
CA SER A 10 1.78 -5.88 0.20
C SER A 10 0.93 -6.89 0.97
N ALA A 11 -0.04 -7.51 0.30
CA ALA A 11 -0.86 -8.56 0.92
C ALA A 11 -0.19 -9.95 0.89
N SER A 12 0.65 -10.23 -0.11
CA SER A 12 1.30 -11.54 -0.31
C SER A 12 2.84 -11.48 -0.33
N GLY A 13 3.42 -10.32 -0.06
CA GLY A 13 4.87 -10.12 0.05
C GLY A 13 5.62 -9.88 -1.26
N VAL A 14 4.98 -9.97 -2.43
CA VAL A 14 5.64 -9.71 -3.73
C VAL A 14 6.08 -8.25 -3.83
N THR A 15 5.17 -7.32 -3.55
CA THR A 15 5.46 -5.88 -3.55
C THR A 15 6.47 -5.50 -2.47
N ALA A 16 6.45 -6.17 -1.31
CA ALA A 16 7.39 -5.92 -0.22
C ALA A 16 8.84 -6.18 -0.66
N ARG A 17 9.08 -7.29 -1.36
CA ARG A 17 10.41 -7.62 -1.91
C ARG A 17 10.90 -6.58 -2.91
N ALA A 18 10.01 -6.10 -3.79
CA ALA A 18 10.35 -5.06 -4.75
C ALA A 18 10.65 -3.72 -4.05
N ALA A 19 9.84 -3.33 -3.07
CA ALA A 19 10.04 -2.11 -2.30
C ALA A 19 11.36 -2.12 -1.52
N GLN A 20 11.70 -3.26 -0.89
CA GLN A 20 12.98 -3.44 -0.23
C GLN A 20 14.15 -3.26 -1.20
N ALA A 21 14.11 -3.91 -2.38
CA ALA A 21 15.15 -3.77 -3.38
C ALA A 21 15.31 -2.31 -3.87
N ILE A 22 14.21 -1.58 -4.01
CA ILE A 22 14.24 -0.16 -4.39
C ILE A 22 14.83 0.69 -3.27
N ALA A 23 14.41 0.50 -2.02
CA ALA A 23 14.93 1.23 -0.87
C ALA A 23 16.45 1.05 -0.72
N GLU A 24 16.94 -0.19 -0.87
CA GLU A 24 18.38 -0.51 -0.88
C GLU A 24 19.12 0.18 -2.03
N ALA A 25 18.54 0.21 -3.23
CA ALA A 25 19.17 0.82 -4.41
C ALA A 25 19.24 2.35 -4.35
N VAL A 26 18.25 3.00 -3.74
CA VAL A 26 18.19 4.48 -3.64
C VAL A 26 18.72 5.02 -2.31
N GLY A 27 19.08 4.15 -1.37
CA GLY A 27 19.46 4.52 -0.01
C GLY A 27 18.33 5.23 0.75
N GLY A 28 17.09 4.80 0.53
CA GLY A 28 15.88 5.41 1.09
C GLY A 28 15.35 4.67 2.31
N ASP A 29 14.54 5.36 3.11
CA ASP A 29 13.80 4.77 4.21
C ASP A 29 12.66 3.89 3.67
N LEU A 30 12.37 2.77 4.33
CA LEU A 30 11.33 1.83 3.91
C LEU A 30 10.15 1.89 4.88
N TYR A 31 8.94 2.05 4.36
CA TYR A 31 7.71 2.09 5.16
C TYR A 31 6.65 1.14 4.62
N GLU A 32 6.11 0.27 5.48
CA GLU A 32 4.98 -0.57 5.15
C GLU A 32 3.66 0.12 5.50
N ILE A 33 2.82 0.30 4.48
CA ILE A 33 1.42 0.73 4.59
C ILE A 33 0.61 -0.48 5.07
N ALA A 34 0.71 -0.78 6.36
CA ALA A 34 0.00 -1.90 6.97
C ALA A 34 -1.49 -1.55 7.19
N PRO A 35 -2.44 -2.39 6.75
CA PRO A 35 -3.85 -2.20 7.08
C PRO A 35 -4.10 -2.55 8.56
N ALA A 36 -5.02 -1.83 9.20
CA ALA A 36 -5.43 -2.11 10.60
C ALA A 36 -5.96 -3.53 10.76
N GLN A 37 -6.63 -4.04 9.73
CA GLN A 37 -7.03 -5.44 9.61
C GLN A 37 -6.28 -6.10 8.46
N PRO A 38 -5.36 -7.05 8.73
CA PRO A 38 -4.65 -7.80 7.70
C PRO A 38 -5.60 -8.51 6.73
N TYR A 39 -5.22 -8.55 5.45
CA TYR A 39 -5.98 -9.30 4.44
C TYR A 39 -5.76 -10.79 4.59
N THR A 40 -6.84 -11.56 4.64
CA THR A 40 -6.80 -13.02 4.61
C THR A 40 -6.83 -13.54 3.18
N ALA A 41 -6.53 -14.84 2.99
CA ALA A 41 -6.68 -15.49 1.69
C ALA A 41 -8.13 -15.40 1.16
N ALA A 42 -9.13 -15.48 2.04
CA ALA A 42 -10.54 -15.36 1.66
C ALA A 42 -10.90 -13.93 1.24
N ASP A 43 -10.29 -12.92 1.86
CA ASP A 43 -10.48 -11.52 1.48
C ASP A 43 -9.94 -11.20 0.09
N LEU A 44 -8.87 -11.90 -0.33
CA LEU A 44 -8.17 -11.72 -1.60
C LEU A 44 -8.74 -12.58 -2.74
N ASP A 45 -9.78 -13.36 -2.48
CA ASP A 45 -10.45 -14.14 -3.52
C ASP A 45 -11.24 -13.21 -4.46
N TRP A 46 -10.60 -12.84 -5.57
CA TRP A 46 -11.18 -11.98 -6.60
C TRP A 46 -12.29 -12.65 -7.41
N THR A 47 -12.42 -13.99 -7.34
CA THR A 47 -13.52 -14.71 -8.01
C THR A 47 -14.80 -14.64 -7.20
N ASN A 48 -14.67 -14.43 -5.89
CA ASN A 48 -15.79 -14.21 -4.98
C ASN A 48 -16.17 -12.71 -4.94
N LYS A 49 -17.34 -12.37 -5.50
CA LYS A 49 -17.88 -11.00 -5.52
C LYS A 49 -18.20 -10.42 -4.14
N GLN A 50 -18.21 -11.26 -3.10
CA GLN A 50 -18.45 -10.89 -1.70
C GLN A 50 -17.16 -10.89 -0.86
N SER A 51 -16.00 -11.19 -1.45
CA SER A 51 -14.73 -11.04 -0.75
C SER A 51 -14.50 -9.57 -0.42
N ARG A 52 -13.76 -9.32 0.67
CA ARG A 52 -13.42 -7.96 1.09
C ARG A 52 -12.78 -7.16 -0.05
N SER A 53 -11.80 -7.73 -0.77
CA SER A 53 -11.16 -7.05 -1.90
C SER A 53 -12.16 -6.69 -3.02
N SER A 54 -13.10 -7.59 -3.35
CA SER A 54 -14.15 -7.31 -4.35
C SER A 54 -15.12 -6.21 -3.90
N LEU A 55 -15.47 -6.17 -2.62
CA LEU A 55 -16.36 -5.15 -2.05
C LEU A 55 -15.68 -3.78 -1.99
N GLU A 56 -14.45 -3.72 -1.46
CA GLU A 56 -13.65 -2.50 -1.39
C GLU A 56 -13.39 -1.91 -2.79
N MET A 57 -13.13 -2.74 -3.81
CA MET A 57 -12.91 -2.29 -5.18
C MET A 57 -14.15 -1.78 -5.91
N ARG A 58 -15.34 -2.17 -5.45
CA ARG A 58 -16.61 -1.67 -6.01
C ARG A 58 -17.02 -0.32 -5.43
N ASP A 59 -16.55 0.01 -4.24
CA ASP A 59 -16.86 1.26 -3.55
C ASP A 59 -15.72 2.29 -3.70
N THR A 60 -15.96 3.34 -4.48
CA THR A 60 -14.95 4.39 -4.70
C THR A 60 -14.71 5.28 -3.47
N ALA A 61 -15.57 5.22 -2.46
CA ALA A 61 -15.37 5.91 -1.20
C ALA A 61 -14.64 5.05 -0.16
N CYS A 62 -14.36 3.78 -0.46
CA CYS A 62 -13.74 2.88 0.49
C CYS A 62 -12.33 3.36 0.89
N ARG A 63 -12.08 3.48 2.19
CA ARG A 63 -10.80 3.85 2.80
C ARG A 63 -10.51 2.88 3.96
N PRO A 64 -9.90 1.72 3.70
CA PRO A 64 -9.48 0.80 4.75
C PRO A 64 -8.56 1.51 5.76
N ALA A 65 -8.83 1.35 7.04
CA ALA A 65 -8.01 1.92 8.09
C ALA A 65 -6.59 1.37 8.05
N LEU A 66 -5.60 2.23 8.32
CA LEU A 66 -4.21 1.85 8.47
C LEU A 66 -3.92 1.46 9.92
N ALA A 67 -2.98 0.54 10.14
CA ALA A 67 -2.52 0.15 11.47
C ALA A 67 -1.76 1.30 12.17
N ALA A 68 -1.08 2.13 11.39
CA ALA A 68 -0.37 3.31 11.83
C ALA A 68 -0.41 4.39 10.74
N ALA A 69 -0.34 5.66 11.16
CA ALA A 69 -0.11 6.77 10.24
C ALA A 69 1.38 6.83 9.84
N VAL A 70 1.67 7.38 8.66
CA VAL A 70 3.04 7.77 8.33
C VAL A 70 3.38 8.98 9.19
N GLU A 71 4.40 8.86 10.02
CA GLU A 71 4.92 9.99 10.78
C GLU A 71 5.98 10.74 9.96
N ASN A 72 5.96 12.07 10.08
CA ASN A 72 6.97 12.97 9.52
C ASN A 72 7.18 12.78 8.00
N VAL A 73 6.12 12.70 7.20
CA VAL A 73 6.25 12.52 5.74
C VAL A 73 6.86 13.75 5.07
N GLU A 74 6.70 14.93 5.67
CA GLU A 74 7.18 16.23 5.21
C GLU A 74 8.71 16.36 5.20
N GLN A 75 9.42 15.45 5.86
CA GLN A 75 10.88 15.42 5.86
C GLN A 75 11.49 14.82 4.58
N TYR A 76 10.66 14.19 3.73
CA TYR A 76 11.09 13.50 2.52
C TYR A 76 10.86 14.36 1.28
N ASP A 77 11.88 14.45 0.41
CA ASP A 77 11.75 15.18 -0.85
C ASP A 77 11.15 14.31 -1.96
N THR A 78 11.29 12.98 -1.84
CA THR A 78 10.79 12.01 -2.81
C THR A 78 10.14 10.84 -2.09
N VAL A 79 8.94 10.49 -2.52
CA VAL A 79 8.18 9.36 -1.99
C VAL A 79 7.82 8.42 -3.14
N PHE A 80 8.35 7.20 -3.10
CA PHE A 80 7.88 6.08 -3.91
C PHE A 80 6.69 5.43 -3.21
N VAL A 81 5.65 5.09 -3.97
CA VAL A 81 4.46 4.40 -3.46
C VAL A 81 4.24 3.11 -4.25
N GLY A 82 4.48 1.96 -3.60
CA GLY A 82 4.34 0.62 -4.19
C GLY A 82 3.08 -0.09 -3.73
N PHE A 83 2.36 -0.75 -4.66
CA PHE A 83 1.17 -1.53 -4.33
C PHE A 83 0.95 -2.64 -5.37
N PRO A 84 0.30 -3.76 -4.99
CA PRO A 84 -0.15 -4.76 -5.96
C PRO A 84 -1.25 -4.19 -6.87
N ILE A 85 -1.28 -4.64 -8.12
CA ILE A 85 -2.36 -4.31 -9.05
C ILE A 85 -3.54 -5.23 -8.76
N TRP A 86 -4.66 -4.68 -8.29
CA TRP A 86 -5.92 -5.41 -8.11
C TRP A 86 -6.95 -4.95 -9.15
N LEU A 87 -7.53 -5.91 -9.89
CA LEU A 87 -8.65 -5.73 -10.84
C LEU A 87 -8.50 -4.58 -11.85
N ALA A 88 -7.28 -4.30 -12.32
CA ALA A 88 -6.95 -3.38 -13.43
C ALA A 88 -7.30 -1.88 -13.23
N TYR A 89 -7.60 -1.41 -12.02
CA TYR A 89 -7.88 0.01 -11.78
C TYR A 89 -6.97 0.63 -10.70
N HIS A 90 -6.41 1.80 -11.05
CA HIS A 90 -5.57 2.74 -10.26
C HIS A 90 -6.24 3.27 -8.96
N LYS A 91 -7.37 2.72 -8.51
CA LYS A 91 -8.18 3.34 -7.44
C LYS A 91 -7.76 2.98 -6.00
N LEU A 92 -6.73 2.15 -5.80
CA LEU A 92 -6.15 1.85 -4.47
C LEU A 92 -5.29 2.99 -3.88
N ILE A 93 -4.84 3.97 -4.70
CA ILE A 93 -4.12 5.17 -4.21
C ILE A 93 -5.01 6.07 -3.33
N GLN A 94 -6.28 5.72 -3.15
CA GLN A 94 -7.14 6.42 -2.22
C GLN A 94 -6.95 5.99 -0.75
N CYS A 95 -6.31 4.86 -0.46
CA CYS A 95 -5.99 4.45 0.92
C CYS A 95 -4.78 5.19 1.50
N THR A 96 -3.98 5.83 0.66
CA THR A 96 -2.86 6.69 1.06
C THR A 96 -3.38 8.08 1.43
N GLN A 97 -3.98 8.22 2.61
CA GLN A 97 -3.86 9.47 3.35
C GLN A 97 -2.40 9.59 3.82
N LEU A 98 -1.53 9.96 2.89
CA LEU A 98 -0.25 10.60 3.20
C LEU A 98 -0.61 12.06 3.49
N ALA A 99 -1.16 12.30 4.67
CA ALA A 99 -1.44 13.65 5.18
C ALA A 99 -0.53 13.90 6.37
#